data_AF-A0A1B7NWS2-F1
#
_entry.id   AF-A0A1B7NWS2-F1
#
_cell.length_a   1.000
_cell.length_b   1.000
_cell.length_c   1.000
_cell.angle_alpha   90.00
_cell.angle_beta   90.00
_cell.angle_gamma   90.00
#
_symmetry.space_group_name_H-M   'P 1'
#
loop_
_entity.id
_entity.type
_entity.pdbx_description
1 polymer ?
#
loop_
_entity_poly.entity_id
_entity_poly.type
_entity_poly.pdbx_seq_one_letter_code
_entity_poly.pdbx_strand_id
1 'polypeptide(L)'
;MSDIFCCSSISPFRPKILDHEAKFTAFMRWAKLHKSLVVRDNEAAAIVNRAPYAVQVVKQVNYGPLEWIRYFVPVENGSGFSEKDENDLVTSNFEN
;
A
#
# COMPACT_ATOMS: atom_id res chain seq x y z
N MET A 1 -6.78 -0.73 -14.95
CA MET A 1 -6.15 -0.42 -13.66
C MET A 1 -7.00 0.63 -12.97
N SER A 2 -7.44 0.36 -11.74
CA SER A 2 -8.21 1.28 -10.93
C SER A 2 -7.29 2.15 -10.09
N ASP A 3 -7.69 3.41 -9.90
CA ASP A 3 -6.98 4.33 -9.01
C ASP A 3 -6.77 3.70 -7.64
N ILE A 4 -5.62 3.97 -7.01
CA ILE A 4 -5.32 3.49 -5.65
C ILE A 4 -6.40 3.96 -4.66
N PHE A 5 -6.99 5.12 -4.92
CA PHE A 5 -8.05 5.68 -4.10
C PHE A 5 -9.22 6.16 -4.94
N CYS A 6 -10.43 6.11 -4.38
CA CYS A 6 -11.65 6.61 -5.03
C CYS A 6 -11.65 8.12 -5.30
N CYS A 7 -10.83 8.87 -4.56
CA CYS A 7 -11.13 10.24 -4.22
C CYS A 7 -9.83 11.07 -4.20
N SER A 8 -9.89 12.30 -4.72
CA SER A 8 -8.73 13.19 -4.83
C SER A 8 -8.33 13.83 -3.51
N SER A 9 -9.28 13.98 -2.58
CA SER A 9 -9.06 14.51 -1.23
C SER A 9 -9.35 13.43 -0.21
N ILE A 10 -8.28 12.86 0.36
CA ILE A 10 -8.34 11.82 1.37
C ILE A 10 -7.68 12.37 2.62
N SER A 11 -8.35 12.20 3.74
CA SER A 11 -7.86 12.59 5.06
C SER A 11 -8.00 11.42 6.04
N PRO A 12 -7.12 11.33 7.05
CA PRO A 12 -7.27 10.36 8.12
C PRO A 12 -8.64 10.49 8.79
N PHE A 13 -9.29 9.36 9.07
CA PHE A 13 -10.61 9.34 9.72
C PHE A 13 -10.56 9.93 11.14
N ARG A 14 -9.44 9.77 11.85
CA ARG A 14 -9.24 10.34 13.20
C ARG A 14 -8.00 11.23 13.21
N PRO A 15 -8.04 12.40 13.87
CA PRO A 15 -6.88 13.26 14.07
C PRO A 15 -6.01 12.73 15.23
N LYS A 16 -5.48 11.50 15.08
CA LYS A 16 -4.56 10.89 16.04
C LYS A 16 -3.31 10.44 15.28
N ILE A 17 -2.15 10.81 15.79
CA ILE A 17 -0.86 10.29 15.31
C ILE A 17 -0.75 8.83 15.77
N LEU A 18 -0.58 7.92 14.82
CA LEU A 18 -0.35 6.50 15.08
C LEU A 18 1.15 6.20 15.18
N ASP A 19 1.50 5.06 15.79
CA ASP A 19 2.90 4.63 15.94
C ASP A 19 3.64 4.44 14.60
N HIS A 20 2.88 4.26 13.52
CA HIS A 20 3.39 4.08 12.16
C HIS A 20 2.99 5.22 11.20
N GLU A 21 2.60 6.39 11.74
CA GLU A 21 2.15 7.55 10.98
C GLU A 21 3.16 7.97 9.89
N ALA A 22 4.46 7.89 10.17
CA ALA A 22 5.51 8.22 9.21
C ALA A 22 5.48 7.32 7.97
N LYS A 23 5.21 6.00 8.16
CA LYS A 23 5.10 5.03 7.06
C LYS A 23 3.87 5.33 6.21
N PHE A 24 2.72 5.59 6.84
CA PHE A 24 1.49 5.97 6.13
C PHE A 24 1.61 7.31 5.41
N THR A 25 2.28 8.30 6.02
CA THR A 25 2.53 9.60 5.40
C THR A 25 3.38 9.47 4.13
N ALA A 26 4.43 8.65 4.17
CA ALA A 26 5.26 8.36 2.99
C ALA A 26 4.44 7.70 1.88
N PHE A 27 3.64 6.69 2.22
CA PHE A 27 2.73 6.02 1.29
C PHE A 27 1.73 6.98 0.67
N MET A 28 1.04 7.80 1.47
CA MET A 28 0.06 8.76 0.99
C MET A 28 0.67 9.82 0.08
N ARG A 29 1.90 10.28 0.35
CA ARG A 29 2.61 11.20 -0.55
C ARG A 29 2.91 10.55 -1.89
N TRP A 30 3.43 9.32 -1.89
CA TRP A 30 3.72 8.58 -3.12
C TRP A 30 2.44 8.29 -3.93
N ALA A 31 1.40 7.78 -3.28
CA ALA A 31 0.17 7.35 -3.92
C ALA A 31 -0.62 8.54 -4.53
N LYS A 32 -0.55 9.74 -3.93
CA LYS A 32 -1.13 10.96 -4.52
C LYS A 32 -0.47 11.34 -5.85
N LEU A 33 0.82 11.05 -6.01
CA LEU A 33 1.58 11.35 -7.22
C LEU A 33 1.37 10.28 -8.32
N HIS A 34 1.09 9.04 -7.95
CA HIS A 34 1.07 7.88 -8.87
C HIS A 34 -0.33 7.28 -9.09
N LYS A 35 -1.36 8.13 -9.25
CA LYS A 35 -2.79 7.75 -9.30
C LYS A 35 -3.12 6.49 -10.12
N SER A 36 -2.40 6.21 -11.22
CA SER A 36 -2.74 5.16 -12.19
C SER A 36 -1.58 4.21 -12.58
N LEU A 37 -0.33 4.50 -12.19
CA LEU A 37 0.84 3.71 -12.59
C LEU A 37 1.40 2.93 -11.42
N VAL A 38 0.75 1.80 -11.14
CA VAL A 38 1.41 0.73 -10.42
C VAL A 38 2.19 -0.07 -11.44
N VAL A 39 3.51 0.12 -11.46
CA VAL A 39 4.41 -0.79 -12.16
C VAL A 39 4.33 -2.12 -11.43
N ARG A 40 3.63 -3.11 -12.02
CA ARG A 40 3.77 -4.51 -11.63
C ARG A 40 5.16 -4.92 -12.08
N ASP A 41 6.13 -4.78 -11.20
CA ASP A 41 7.49 -5.20 -11.51
C ASP A 41 7.55 -6.72 -11.47
N ASN A 42 7.95 -7.34 -12.58
CA ASN A 42 8.06 -8.79 -12.72
C ASN A 42 9.19 -9.37 -11.84
N GLU A 43 10.03 -8.53 -11.23
CA GLU A 43 10.95 -8.89 -10.13
C GLU A 43 10.23 -9.03 -8.78
N ALA A 44 8.99 -9.54 -8.82
CA ALA A 44 7.99 -9.34 -7.77
C ALA A 44 8.41 -9.90 -6.41
N ALA A 45 9.05 -11.09 -6.39
CA ALA A 45 9.42 -11.80 -5.18
C ALA A 45 10.71 -11.25 -4.51
N ALA A 46 11.67 -10.75 -5.30
CA ALA A 46 12.94 -10.28 -4.75
C ALA A 46 12.78 -8.97 -3.97
N ILE A 47 11.89 -8.09 -4.42
CA ILE A 47 11.61 -6.79 -3.79
C ILE A 47 10.84 -6.95 -2.48
N VAL A 48 9.93 -7.93 -2.39
CA VAL A 48 9.11 -8.15 -1.18
C VAL A 48 9.96 -8.67 -0.02
N ASN A 49 10.86 -9.62 -0.29
CA ASN A 49 11.76 -10.18 0.73
C ASN A 49 12.70 -9.15 1.41
N ARG A 50 12.89 -7.98 0.81
CA ARG A 50 13.78 -6.93 1.34
C ARG A 50 13.01 -5.76 1.95
N ALA A 51 11.68 -5.74 1.79
CA ALA A 51 10.87 -4.66 2.31
C ALA A 51 10.68 -4.81 3.84
N PRO A 52 10.90 -3.75 4.64
CA PRO A 52 10.77 -3.83 6.09
C PRO A 52 9.32 -3.77 6.60
N TYR A 53 8.35 -3.46 5.72
CA TYR A 53 6.92 -3.44 6.04
C TYR A 53 6.08 -3.51 4.76
N ALA A 54 4.81 -3.88 4.91
CA ALA A 54 3.79 -3.76 3.87
C ALA A 54 2.70 -2.78 4.32
N VAL A 55 2.10 -2.08 3.36
CA VAL A 55 0.92 -1.23 3.55
C VAL A 55 -0.27 -1.93 2.92
N GLN A 56 -1.26 -2.25 3.74
CA GLN A 56 -2.54 -2.77 3.27
C GLN A 56 -3.50 -1.60 3.05
N VAL A 57 -4.05 -1.51 1.84
CA VAL A 57 -5.14 -0.59 1.51
C VAL A 57 -6.41 -1.41 1.36
N VAL A 58 -7.42 -1.04 2.14
CA VAL A 58 -8.70 -1.73 2.16
C VAL A 58 -9.79 -0.76 1.72
N LYS A 59 -10.61 -1.18 0.76
CA LYS A 59 -11.83 -0.45 0.38
C LYS A 59 -13.06 -1.16 0.94
N GLN A 60 -13.86 -0.43 1.70
CA GLN A 60 -15.12 -0.88 2.27
C GLN A 60 -16.22 0.13 1.93
N VAL A 61 -17.45 -0.37 1.76
CA VAL A 61 -18.64 0.49 1.60
C VAL A 61 -19.24 0.76 2.97
N ASN A 62 -19.13 1.99 3.49
CA ASN A 62 -19.83 2.44 4.71
C ASN A 62 -19.74 1.46 5.90
N TYR A 63 -18.53 0.98 6.23
CA TYR A 63 -18.29 -0.04 7.29
C TYR A 63 -18.93 -1.42 7.01
N GLY A 64 -19.40 -1.65 5.81
CA GLY A 64 -19.97 -2.90 5.33
C GLY A 64 -18.94 -3.82 4.67
N PRO A 65 -19.35 -4.64 3.70
CA PRO A 65 -18.48 -5.61 3.05
C PRO A 65 -17.23 -4.97 2.46
N LEU A 66 -16.15 -5.74 2.51
CA LEU A 66 -14.90 -5.41 1.88
C LEU A 66 -15.05 -5.57 0.37
N GLU A 67 -14.72 -4.52 -0.38
CA GLU A 67 -14.74 -4.56 -1.85
C GLU A 67 -13.43 -5.12 -2.40
N TRP A 68 -12.30 -4.60 -1.91
CA TRP A 68 -10.99 -5.07 -2.31
C TRP A 68 -9.92 -4.76 -1.27
N ILE A 69 -8.85 -5.56 -1.30
CA ILE A 69 -7.60 -5.35 -0.57
C ILE A 69 -6.48 -5.25 -1.60
N ARG A 70 -5.59 -4.29 -1.39
CA ARG A 70 -4.36 -4.15 -2.18
C ARG A 70 -3.19 -3.99 -1.23
N TYR A 71 -2.06 -4.58 -1.59
CA TYR A 71 -0.87 -4.58 -0.76
C TYR A 71 0.25 -3.83 -1.46
N PHE A 72 0.99 -3.02 -0.70
CA PHE A 72 2.09 -2.22 -1.23
C PHE A 72 3.32 -2.35 -0.36
N VAL A 73 4.47 -2.57 -0.98
CA VAL A 73 5.76 -2.64 -0.28
C VAL A 73 6.66 -1.49 -0.74
N PRO A 74 7.43 -0.86 0.16
CA PRO A 74 8.42 0.13 -0.23
C PRO A 74 9.52 -0.53 -1.09
N VAL A 75 9.98 0.18 -2.11
CA VAL A 75 11.15 -0.24 -2.90
C VAL A 75 12.43 0.15 -2.14
N GLU A 76 13.48 -0.68 -2.19
CA GLU A 76 14.72 -0.52 -1.40
C GLU A 76 15.32 0.90 -1.44
N ASN A 77 15.18 1.60 -2.58
CA ASN A 77 15.77 2.91 -2.79
C ASN A 77 14.92 4.07 -2.22
N GLY A 78 13.81 3.77 -1.55
CA GLY A 78 12.86 4.77 -1.03
C GLY A 78 12.15 5.58 -2.11
N SER A 79 12.28 5.19 -3.38
CA SER A 79 11.72 5.90 -4.55
C SER A 79 10.21 5.76 -4.68
N GLY A 80 9.58 4.84 -3.93
CA GLY A 80 8.14 4.65 -3.96
C GLY A 80 7.72 3.30 -3.42
N PHE A 81 6.56 2.85 -3.88
CA PHE A 81 5.97 1.58 -3.48
C PHE A 81 5.62 0.74 -4.72
N SER A 82 5.68 -0.58 -4.56
CA SER A 82 5.21 -1.55 -5.55
C SER A 82 3.98 -2.26 -5.00
N GLU A 83 2.94 -2.40 -5.81
CA GLU A 83 1.82 -3.28 -5.46
C GLU A 83 2.25 -4.74 -5.54
N LYS A 84 1.66 -5.56 -4.67
CA LYS A 84 1.91 -7.00 -4.54
C LYS A 84 0.61 -7.75 -4.31
N ASP A 85 0.63 -9.02 -4.69
CA ASP A 85 -0.47 -9.92 -4.39
C ASP A 85 -0.29 -10.49 -2.96
N GLU A 86 -1.38 -10.94 -2.35
CA GLU A 86 -1.35 -11.49 -0.98
C GLU A 86 -0.38 -12.67 -0.86
N ASN A 87 -0.33 -13.51 -1.89
CA ASN A 87 0.54 -14.66 -1.95
C ASN A 87 2.04 -14.28 -1.89
N ASP A 88 2.41 -13.12 -2.44
CA ASP A 88 3.79 -12.62 -2.38
C ASP A 88 4.18 -12.24 -0.94
N LEU A 89 3.24 -11.67 -0.18
CA LEU A 89 3.45 -11.31 1.22
C LEU A 89 3.58 -12.55 2.12
N VAL A 90 2.70 -13.54 1.91
CA VAL A 90 2.73 -14.80 2.65
C VAL A 90 4.03 -15.55 2.40
N THR A 91 4.45 -15.63 1.14
CA THR A 91 5.72 -16.30 0.76
C THR A 91 6.94 -15.61 1.38
N SER A 92 6.84 -14.30 1.64
CA SER A 92 7.92 -13.50 2.22
C SER A 92 7.81 -13.35 3.74
N ASN A 93 6.94 -14.13 4.40
CA ASN A 93 6.73 -14.14 5.85
C ASN A 93 6.39 -12.78 6.48
N PHE A 94 5.59 -11.96 5.80
CA PHE A 94 5.01 -10.78 6.45
C PHE A 94 3.96 -11.24 7.46
N GLU A 95 4.21 -11.00 8.74
CA GLU A 95 3.25 -11.22 9.82
C GLU A 95 2.31 -10.00 9.96
N ASN A 96 1.03 -10.27 10.22
CA ASN A 96 -0.02 -9.27 10.44
C ASN A 96 -0.11 -8.86 11.91
#